data_AF-D4YSU0-F1
#
_entry.id   AF-D4YSU0-F1
#
_cell.length_a   1.000
_cell.length_b   1.000
_cell.length_c   1.000
_cell.angle_alpha   90.00
_cell.angle_beta   90.00
_cell.angle_gamma   90.00
#
_symmetry.space_group_name_H-M   'P 1'
#
loop_
_entity.id
_entity.type
_entity.pdbx_description
1 polymer ?
#
loop_
_entity_poly.entity_id
_entity_poly.type
_entity_poly.pdbx_seq_one_letter_code
_entity_poly.pdbx_strand_id
1 'polypeptide(L)'
;MKELKVRKIGNSLGSIFPKDWGVEDGAKLEYKVDQQHHKVIIDLNSTAVKHDRELIEKSFAEFDKKSLTEQDMQAKFGKYGWDNVSN
;
A
#
# COMPACT_ATOMS: atom_id res chain seq x y z
N MET A 1 -14.40 25.64 -12.87
CA MET A 1 -13.87 24.97 -11.66
C MET A 1 -15.02 24.29 -10.96
N LYS A 2 -14.80 23.10 -10.38
CA LYS A 2 -15.80 22.44 -9.53
C LYS A 2 -15.56 22.88 -8.07
N GLU A 3 -16.62 23.06 -7.29
CA GLU A 3 -16.54 23.51 -5.90
C GLU A 3 -17.10 22.44 -4.95
N LEU A 4 -16.50 22.32 -3.77
CA LEU A 4 -17.02 21.50 -2.68
C LEU A 4 -17.82 22.39 -1.72
N LYS A 5 -19.11 22.09 -1.56
CA LYS A 5 -19.94 22.82 -0.60
C LYS A 5 -19.75 22.22 0.79
N VAL A 6 -19.31 23.03 1.74
CA VAL A 6 -19.24 22.65 3.16
C VAL A 6 -20.62 22.83 3.79
N ARG A 7 -21.05 21.85 4.56
CA ARG A 7 -22.33 21.87 5.29
C ARG A 7 -22.18 21.25 6.67
N LYS A 8 -23.08 21.59 7.58
CA LYS A 8 -23.17 20.98 8.92
C LYS A 8 -23.69 19.55 8.79
N ILE A 9 -23.00 18.60 9.42
CA ILE A 9 -23.37 17.19 9.52
C ILE A 9 -23.28 16.82 11.01
N GLY A 10 -24.43 16.71 11.68
CA GLY A 10 -24.48 16.56 13.13
C GLY A 10 -23.77 17.71 13.86
N ASN A 11 -22.76 17.37 14.66
CA ASN A 11 -21.92 18.33 15.41
C ASN A 11 -20.63 18.72 14.67
N SER A 12 -20.51 18.37 13.39
CA SER A 12 -19.30 18.59 12.61
C SER A 12 -19.60 19.28 11.28
N LEU A 13 -18.55 19.66 10.55
CA LEU A 13 -18.62 20.12 9.17
C LEU A 13 -18.17 19.00 8.24
N GLY A 14 -18.81 18.90 7.08
CA GLY A 14 -18.40 17.97 6.04
C GLY A 14 -18.81 18.45 4.65
N SER A 15 -18.37 17.72 3.64
CA SER A 15 -18.74 17.94 2.24
C SER A 15 -19.08 16.61 1.57
N ILE A 16 -19.73 16.68 0.41
CA ILE A 16 -20.01 15.50 -0.40
C ILE A 16 -18.82 15.30 -1.34
N PHE A 17 -18.21 14.12 -1.29
CA PHE A 17 -17.23 13.75 -2.28
C PHE A 17 -17.92 13.43 -3.62
N PRO A 18 -17.43 14.00 -4.74
CA PRO A 18 -17.92 13.68 -6.07
C PRO A 18 -17.80 12.18 -6.39
N LYS A 19 -18.78 11.61 -7.10
CA LYS A 19 -18.77 10.17 -7.45
C LYS A 19 -17.58 9.78 -8.33
N ASP A 20 -17.09 10.70 -9.14
CA ASP A 20 -15.90 10.53 -9.99
C ASP A 20 -14.60 10.39 -9.20
N TRP A 21 -14.62 10.59 -7.87
CA TRP A 21 -13.46 10.33 -7.01
C TRP A 21 -13.32 8.86 -6.59
N GLY A 22 -14.33 8.02 -6.86
CA GLY A 22 -14.26 6.58 -6.58
C GLY A 22 -14.16 6.21 -5.10
N VAL A 23 -14.53 7.12 -4.19
CA VAL A 23 -14.54 6.87 -2.75
C VAL A 23 -15.81 6.11 -2.38
N GLU A 24 -15.63 4.93 -1.79
CA GLU A 24 -16.74 4.09 -1.31
C GLU A 24 -17.19 4.49 0.10
N ASP A 25 -18.43 4.13 0.46
CA ASP A 25 -18.94 4.35 1.80
C ASP A 25 -18.12 3.56 2.84
N GLY A 26 -17.86 4.18 3.99
CA GLY A 26 -17.00 3.61 5.04
C GLY A 26 -15.49 3.69 4.78
N ALA A 27 -15.05 4.20 3.61
CA ALA A 27 -13.62 4.36 3.32
C ALA A 27 -12.93 5.36 4.27
N LYS A 28 -11.71 5.02 4.72
CA LYS A 28 -10.83 5.91 5.49
C LYS A 28 -9.77 6.49 4.57
N LEU A 29 -9.80 7.82 4.42
CA LEU A 29 -8.86 8.59 3.59
C LEU A 29 -7.84 9.30 4.48
N GLU A 30 -6.58 9.33 4.03
CA GLU A 30 -5.56 10.18 4.63
C GLU A 30 -5.65 11.59 4.06
N TYR A 31 -5.30 12.59 4.85
CA TYR A 31 -5.15 13.96 4.36
C TYR A 31 -3.93 14.64 4.96
N LYS A 32 -3.42 15.64 4.25
CA LYS A 32 -2.36 16.55 4.70
C LYS A 32 -2.82 17.99 4.52
N VAL A 33 -2.43 18.85 5.45
CA VAL A 33 -2.69 20.29 5.38
C VAL A 33 -1.39 21.00 5.04
N ASP A 34 -1.36 21.66 3.89
CA ASP A 34 -0.31 22.59 3.52
C ASP A 34 -0.69 23.98 4.08
N GLN A 35 -0.08 24.34 5.20
CA GLN A 35 -0.37 25.61 5.87
C GLN A 35 0.16 26.83 5.11
N GLN A 36 1.25 26.67 4.34
CA GLN A 36 1.85 27.77 3.58
C GLN A 36 0.92 28.21 2.44
N HIS A 37 0.31 27.25 1.75
CA HIS A 37 -0.59 27.51 0.63
C HIS A 37 -2.08 27.44 0.99
N HIS A 38 -2.42 27.20 2.26
CA HIS A 38 -3.80 27.03 2.74
C HIS A 38 -4.59 25.97 1.96
N LYS A 39 -3.95 24.82 1.70
CA LYS A 39 -4.54 23.71 0.94
C LYS A 39 -4.70 22.47 1.81
N VAL A 40 -5.78 21.74 1.57
CA VAL A 40 -5.95 20.37 2.07
C VAL A 40 -5.76 19.43 0.89
N ILE A 41 -4.88 18.45 1.05
CA ILE A 41 -4.63 17.39 0.08
C ILE A 41 -5.17 16.11 0.68
N ILE A 42 -6.15 15.50 0.01
CA ILE A 42 -6.75 14.23 0.42
C ILE A 42 -6.19 13.14 -0.50
N ASP A 43 -5.63 12.10 0.09
CA ASP A 43 -5.22 10.91 -0.65
C ASP A 43 -6.44 10.02 -0.84
N LEU A 44 -6.86 9.85 -2.09
CA LEU A 44 -8.03 9.04 -2.47
C LEU A 44 -7.69 7.55 -2.50
N ASN A 45 -6.41 7.17 -2.44
CA ASN A 45 -6.04 5.77 -2.29
C ASN A 45 -6.44 5.30 -0.89
N SER A 46 -7.16 4.19 -0.81
CA SER A 46 -7.56 3.66 0.49
C SER A 46 -6.30 3.30 1.30
N THR A 47 -6.32 3.64 2.57
CA THR A 47 -5.29 3.24 3.54
C THR A 47 -5.04 1.74 3.54
N ALA A 48 -6.08 0.94 3.29
CA ALA A 48 -6.00 -0.50 3.13
C ALA A 48 -5.15 -0.91 1.92
N VAL A 49 -5.39 -0.34 0.73
CA VAL A 49 -4.62 -0.66 -0.48
C VAL A 49 -3.16 -0.26 -0.34
N LYS A 50 -2.88 0.87 0.33
CA LYS A 50 -1.51 1.30 0.59
C LYS A 50 -0.78 0.36 1.56
N HIS A 51 -1.44 -0.02 2.66
CA HIS A 51 -0.90 -1.00 3.60
C HIS A 51 -0.65 -2.36 2.94
N ASP A 52 -1.61 -2.85 2.16
CA ASP A 52 -1.50 -4.12 1.45
C ASP A 52 -0.37 -4.08 0.42
N ARG A 53 -0.25 -2.97 -0.34
CA ARG A 53 0.88 -2.75 -1.23
C ARG A 53 2.21 -2.72 -0.47
N GLU A 54 2.31 -1.99 0.63
CA GLU A 54 3.52 -1.96 1.45
C GLU A 54 3.89 -3.35 1.99
N LEU A 55 2.90 -4.18 2.33
CA LEU A 55 3.12 -5.54 2.81
C LEU A 55 3.63 -6.44 1.68
N ILE A 56 3.02 -6.36 0.49
CA ILE A 56 3.45 -7.08 -0.72
C ILE A 56 4.89 -6.69 -1.09
N GLU A 57 5.19 -5.40 -1.16
CA GLU A 57 6.53 -4.89 -1.49
C GLU A 57 7.58 -5.32 -0.45
N LYS A 58 7.25 -5.30 0.85
CA LYS A 58 8.12 -5.82 1.90
C LYS A 58 8.39 -7.31 1.74
N SER A 59 7.36 -8.10 1.42
CA SER A 59 7.52 -9.55 1.18
C SER A 59 8.44 -9.85 -0.01
N PHE A 60 8.34 -9.07 -1.09
CA PHE A 60 9.25 -9.21 -2.24
C PHE A 60 10.67 -8.71 -1.95
N ALA A 61 10.84 -7.63 -1.18
CA ALA A 61 12.17 -7.14 -0.80
C ALA A 61 12.97 -8.14 0.07
N GLU A 62 12.31 -9.03 0.80
CA GLU A 62 12.98 -10.13 1.51
C GLU A 62 13.42 -11.27 0.58
N PHE A 63 12.71 -11.48 -0.54
CA PHE A 63 13.03 -12.52 -1.52
C PHE A 63 14.34 -12.22 -2.26
N ASP A 64 14.54 -10.95 -2.64
CA ASP A 64 15.79 -10.49 -3.28
C ASP A 64 17.01 -10.64 -2.37
N LYS A 65 16.82 -10.64 -1.04
CA LYS A 65 17.91 -10.72 -0.06
C LYS A 65 18.25 -12.15 0.40
N LYS A 66 17.39 -13.13 0.14
CA LYS A 66 17.50 -14.50 0.68
C LYS A 66 17.37 -15.60 -0.37
N SER A 67 17.56 -15.28 -1.65
CA SER A 67 17.65 -16.32 -2.67
C SER A 67 18.93 -17.13 -2.43
N LEU A 68 18.77 -18.38 -1.97
CA LEU A 68 19.88 -19.32 -1.81
C LEU A 68 20.42 -19.68 -3.19
N THR A 69 21.73 -19.58 -3.37
CA THR A 69 22.38 -20.01 -4.61
C THR A 69 22.37 -21.54 -4.71
N GLU A 70 22.65 -22.08 -5.90
CA GLU A 70 22.79 -23.53 -6.10
C GLU A 70 23.84 -24.14 -5.15
N GLN A 71 24.92 -23.39 -4.89
CA GLN A 71 25.96 -23.78 -3.94
C GLN A 71 25.44 -23.77 -2.49
N ASP A 72 24.61 -22.81 -2.11
CA ASP A 72 23.98 -22.78 -0.78
C ASP A 72 22.98 -23.93 -0.60
N MET A 73 22.27 -24.31 -1.67
CA MET A 73 21.34 -25.43 -1.68
C MET A 73 22.07 -26.76 -1.60
N GLN A 74 23.16 -26.94 -2.35
CA GLN A 74 24.03 -28.10 -2.27
C GLN A 74 24.68 -28.24 -0.87
N ALA A 75 25.14 -27.12 -0.28
CA ALA A 75 25.72 -27.14 1.05
C ALA A 75 24.71 -27.53 2.15
N LYS A 76 23.44 -27.11 2.03
CA LYS A 76 22.40 -27.42 3.03
C LYS A 76 21.73 -28.77 2.83
N PHE A 77 21.54 -29.17 1.57
CA PHE A 77 20.70 -30.32 1.22
C PHE A 77 21.43 -31.43 0.47
N GLY A 78 22.75 -31.31 0.26
CA GLY A 78 23.53 -32.35 -0.44
C GLY A 78 23.47 -33.71 0.26
N LYS A 79 23.46 -33.74 1.59
CA LYS A 79 23.24 -34.99 2.36
C LYS A 79 21.86 -35.66 2.11
N TYR A 80 20.93 -34.96 1.48
CA TYR A 80 19.60 -35.45 1.09
C TYR A 80 19.49 -35.70 -0.43
N GLY A 81 20.60 -35.68 -1.17
CA GLY A 81 20.65 -36.00 -2.59
C GLY A 81 20.33 -34.84 -3.53
N TRP A 82 20.45 -33.59 -3.06
CA TRP A 82 20.28 -32.39 -3.89
C TRP A 82 21.21 -32.38 -5.12
N ASP A 83 22.40 -32.94 -4.96
CA ASP A 83 23.48 -33.10 -5.92
C ASP A 83 23.30 -34.30 -6.88
N ASN A 84 22.27 -35.15 -6.70
CA ASN A 84 21.98 -36.25 -7.62
C ASN A 84 21.18 -35.83 -8.87
N VAL A 85 20.94 -34.52 -9.06
CA VAL A 85 20.35 -33.96 -10.28
C VAL A 85 21.45 -33.42 -11.18
N SER A 86 22.37 -34.28 -11.60
CA SER A 86 23.34 -33.96 -12.67
C SER A 86 23.40 -35.15 -13.62
N ASN A 87 22.90 -34.95 -14.84
CA ASN A 87 23.29 -35.74 -16.01
C ASN A 87 24.70 -35.33 -16.44
#